data_AF-A0A958GF78-F1
#
_entry.id   AF-A0A958GF78-F1
#
_cell.length_a   1.000
_cell.length_b   1.000
_cell.length_c   1.000
_cell.angle_alpha   90.00
_cell.angle_beta   90.00
_cell.angle_gamma   90.00
#
_symmetry.space_group_name_H-M   'P 1'
#
loop_
_entity.id
_entity.type
_entity.pdbx_description
1 polymer ?
#
loop_
_entity_poly.entity_id
_entity_poly.type
_entity_poly.pdbx_seq_one_letter_code
_entity_poly.pdbx_strand_id
1 'polypeptide(L)'
;WILIPASIIVYFIYYFALLIFSNLGFVGGFIISLVHLALLTLIYTWLSEVRQDQKRLKFNDLMSFEGQTFFNILGVAFIIFLGLLAVQLFTSVNNQWLFPIVQLIIFLVFNPVTEVIYIHNFDGAHALSHAAGFIKENWVEWFFPLIILMVPVIYLNAGSAVFILADTELLLPGIAIVRVWSIFGQVAGPLLSLIGILIAVWFMIFRGSLFGRLDGSTRRQRIYRWKQSNEQ
;
A
#
# COMPACT_ATOMS: atom_id res chain seq x y z
N TRP A 1 -16.84 -2.16 -9.69
CA TRP A 1 -17.64 -3.27 -9.15
C TRP A 1 -16.93 -4.61 -9.23
N ILE A 2 -16.37 -5.02 -10.38
CA ILE A 2 -15.64 -6.30 -10.51
C ILE A 2 -14.34 -6.37 -9.68
N LEU A 3 -13.69 -5.23 -9.41
CA LEU A 3 -12.46 -5.20 -8.62
C LEU A 3 -12.65 -5.73 -7.18
N ILE A 4 -13.80 -5.48 -6.54
CA ILE A 4 -14.08 -5.95 -5.18
C ILE A 4 -14.09 -7.49 -5.08
N PRO A 5 -14.93 -8.23 -5.84
CA PRO A 5 -14.90 -9.69 -5.81
C PRO A 5 -13.57 -10.25 -6.29
N ALA A 6 -12.90 -9.60 -7.25
CA ALA A 6 -11.56 -10.02 -7.69
C ALA A 6 -10.52 -9.91 -6.56
N SER A 7 -10.51 -8.81 -5.80
CA SER A 7 -9.65 -8.64 -4.63
C SER A 7 -9.96 -9.65 -3.52
N ILE A 8 -11.22 -10.02 -3.33
CA ILE A 8 -11.62 -11.08 -2.38
C ILE A 8 -11.06 -12.43 -2.82
N ILE A 9 -11.15 -12.78 -4.11
CA ILE A 9 -10.58 -14.02 -4.65
C ILE A 9 -9.07 -14.04 -4.45
N VAL A 10 -8.38 -12.94 -4.76
CA VAL A 10 -6.93 -12.79 -4.52
C VAL A 10 -6.57 -13.02 -3.06
N TYR A 11 -7.34 -12.44 -2.13
CA TYR A 11 -7.15 -12.67 -0.70
C TYR A 11 -7.27 -14.16 -0.32
N PHE A 12 -8.27 -14.86 -0.85
CA PHE A 12 -8.43 -16.29 -0.60
C PHE A 12 -7.29 -17.12 -1.20
N ILE A 13 -6.84 -16.81 -2.42
CA ILE A 13 -5.69 -17.49 -3.04
C ILE A 13 -4.44 -17.33 -2.16
N TYR A 14 -4.18 -16.11 -1.67
CA TYR A 14 -3.07 -15.86 -0.75
C TYR A 14 -3.23 -16.65 0.56
N TYR A 15 -4.44 -16.66 1.13
CA TYR A 15 -4.74 -17.43 2.34
C TYR A 15 -4.52 -18.93 2.15
N PHE A 16 -4.92 -19.50 1.02
CA PHE A 16 -4.64 -20.91 0.69
C PHE A 16 -3.14 -21.18 0.56
N ALA A 17 -2.38 -20.27 -0.06
CA ALA A 17 -0.93 -20.39 -0.14
C ALA A 17 -0.29 -20.42 1.27
N LEU A 18 -0.77 -19.57 2.20
CA LEU A 18 -0.33 -19.61 3.59
C LEU A 18 -0.58 -20.99 4.22
N LEU A 19 -1.78 -21.54 4.09
CA LEU A 19 -2.13 -22.84 4.69
C LEU A 19 -1.26 -24.01 4.18
N ILE A 20 -0.89 -23.99 2.90
CA ILE A 20 -0.13 -25.07 2.26
C ILE A 20 1.37 -24.95 2.58
N PHE A 21 1.92 -23.73 2.47
CA PHE A 21 3.36 -23.52 2.46
C PHE A 21 3.93 -23.06 3.81
N SER A 22 3.12 -22.64 4.79
CA SER A 22 3.61 -22.13 6.09
C SER A 22 4.50 -23.14 6.83
N ASN A 23 4.21 -24.43 6.67
CA ASN A 23 4.90 -25.51 7.39
C ASN A 23 6.28 -25.84 6.81
N LEU A 24 6.67 -25.25 5.68
CA LEU A 24 7.95 -25.51 5.01
C LEU A 24 9.10 -24.60 5.52
N GLY A 25 8.87 -23.86 6.61
CA GLY A 25 9.86 -22.96 7.20
C GLY A 25 10.30 -21.86 6.23
N PHE A 26 11.61 -21.63 6.12
CA PHE A 26 12.17 -20.55 5.30
C PHE A 26 11.78 -20.66 3.81
N VAL A 27 11.80 -21.87 3.24
CA VAL A 27 11.42 -22.11 1.85
C VAL A 27 9.95 -21.77 1.62
N GLY A 28 9.09 -22.13 2.58
CA GLY A 28 7.68 -21.77 2.59
C GLY A 28 7.47 -20.27 2.54
N GLY A 29 8.18 -19.52 3.40
CA GLY A 29 8.13 -18.06 3.42
C GLY A 29 8.51 -17.44 2.08
N PHE A 30 9.52 -17.97 1.40
CA PHE A 30 9.94 -17.48 0.08
C PHE A 30 8.88 -17.75 -1.00
N ILE A 31 8.30 -18.95 -1.03
CA ILE A 31 7.22 -19.30 -1.96
C ILE A 31 5.99 -18.41 -1.72
N ILE A 32 5.56 -18.27 -0.47
CA ILE A 32 4.43 -17.40 -0.08
C ILE A 32 4.70 -15.96 -0.53
N SER A 33 5.91 -15.46 -0.35
CA SER A 33 6.28 -14.11 -0.77
C SER A 33 6.19 -13.94 -2.29
N LEU A 34 6.68 -14.91 -3.07
CA LEU A 34 6.56 -14.86 -4.54
C LEU A 34 5.11 -14.90 -5.01
N VAL A 35 4.28 -15.75 -4.40
CA VAL A 35 2.83 -15.80 -4.68
C VAL A 35 2.19 -14.45 -4.35
N HIS A 36 2.51 -13.88 -3.19
CA HIS A 36 2.01 -12.57 -2.77
C HIS A 36 2.37 -11.47 -3.77
N LEU A 37 3.63 -11.40 -4.21
CA LEU A 37 4.09 -10.42 -5.19
C LEU A 37 3.39 -10.60 -6.55
N ALA A 38 3.17 -11.85 -6.99
CA ALA A 38 2.43 -12.13 -8.22
C ALA A 38 0.96 -11.67 -8.11
N LEU A 39 0.33 -11.85 -6.95
CA LEU A 39 -1.02 -11.38 -6.69
C LEU A 39 -1.09 -9.85 -6.61
N LEU A 40 -0.08 -9.20 -6.05
CA LEU A 40 0.04 -7.73 -6.05
C LEU A 40 0.16 -7.19 -7.48
N THR A 41 0.87 -7.87 -8.37
CA THR A 41 0.93 -7.49 -9.79
C THR A 41 -0.47 -7.41 -10.39
N LEU A 42 -1.34 -8.40 -10.15
CA LEU A 42 -2.72 -8.36 -10.64
C LEU A 42 -3.48 -7.14 -10.10
N ILE A 43 -3.36 -6.88 -8.80
CA ILE A 43 -3.99 -5.70 -8.18
C ILE A 43 -3.47 -4.40 -8.81
N TYR A 44 -2.17 -4.32 -9.08
CA TYR A 44 -1.53 -3.13 -9.64
C TYR A 44 -1.98 -2.89 -11.07
N THR A 45 -2.09 -3.94 -11.89
CA THR A 45 -2.67 -3.85 -13.24
C THR A 45 -4.12 -3.39 -13.19
N TRP A 46 -4.93 -3.90 -12.27
CA TRP A 46 -6.32 -3.45 -12.15
C TRP A 46 -6.43 -1.98 -11.71
N LEU A 47 -5.55 -1.54 -10.82
CA LEU A 47 -5.48 -0.14 -10.37
C LEU A 47 -5.00 0.79 -11.49
N SER A 48 -4.04 0.37 -12.30
CA SER A 48 -3.54 1.15 -13.44
C SER A 48 -4.64 1.34 -14.49
N GLU A 49 -5.38 0.28 -14.82
CA GLU A 49 -6.48 0.32 -15.80
C GLU A 49 -7.67 1.18 -15.34
N VAL A 50 -8.10 1.02 -14.08
CA VAL A 50 -9.19 1.84 -13.51
C VAL A 50 -8.87 3.33 -13.57
N ARG A 51 -7.58 3.69 -13.41
CA ARG A 51 -7.13 5.07 -13.45
C ARG A 51 -6.98 5.61 -14.87
N GLN A 52 -6.23 4.90 -15.73
CA GLN A 52 -5.83 5.42 -17.05
C GLN A 52 -7.02 5.63 -17.98
N ASP A 53 -8.00 4.73 -17.92
CA ASP A 53 -8.98 4.63 -18.99
C ASP A 53 -10.36 5.22 -18.62
N GLN A 54 -10.65 5.50 -17.35
CA GLN A 54 -12.03 5.70 -16.85
C GLN A 54 -13.00 4.58 -17.31
N LYS A 55 -12.47 3.46 -17.83
CA LYS A 55 -13.25 2.35 -18.36
C LYS A 55 -13.57 1.38 -17.24
N ARG A 56 -14.67 0.66 -17.44
CA ARG A 56 -15.04 -0.46 -16.60
C ARG A 56 -14.08 -1.61 -16.90
N LEU A 57 -13.36 -2.08 -15.88
CA LEU A 57 -12.60 -3.34 -15.92
C LEU A 57 -13.46 -4.44 -16.56
N LYS A 58 -12.92 -5.14 -17.55
CA LYS A 58 -13.56 -6.32 -18.14
C LYS A 58 -12.99 -7.58 -17.51
N PHE A 59 -13.68 -8.71 -17.68
CA PHE A 59 -13.21 -10.00 -17.16
C PHE A 59 -11.89 -10.45 -17.77
N ASN A 60 -11.64 -10.14 -19.05
CA ASN A 60 -10.38 -10.50 -19.71
C ASN A 60 -9.18 -9.78 -19.08
N ASP A 61 -9.40 -8.57 -18.56
CA ASP A 61 -8.37 -7.77 -17.94
C ASP A 61 -8.02 -8.29 -16.52
N LEU A 62 -8.84 -9.15 -15.93
CA LEU A 62 -8.54 -9.72 -14.61
C LEU A 62 -7.38 -10.71 -14.62
N MET A 63 -7.08 -11.28 -15.79
CA MET A 63 -6.00 -12.26 -15.97
C MET A 63 -4.79 -11.67 -16.70
N SER A 64 -4.78 -10.36 -16.98
CA SER A 64 -3.61 -9.71 -17.58
C SER A 64 -2.48 -9.64 -16.53
N PHE A 65 -1.41 -10.38 -16.80
CA PHE A 65 -0.22 -10.38 -15.95
C PHE A 65 0.91 -9.62 -16.63
N GLU A 66 1.33 -8.51 -16.03
CA GLU A 66 2.43 -7.69 -16.52
C GLU A 66 3.75 -8.10 -15.86
N GLY A 67 4.57 -8.85 -16.60
CA GLY A 67 5.85 -9.35 -16.08
C GLY A 67 6.80 -8.23 -15.63
N GLN A 68 6.82 -7.09 -16.34
CA GLN A 68 7.63 -5.93 -15.94
C GLN A 68 7.22 -5.39 -14.57
N THR A 69 5.90 -5.22 -14.34
CA THR A 69 5.34 -4.77 -13.07
C THR A 69 5.70 -5.75 -11.95
N PHE A 70 5.63 -7.06 -12.20
CA PHE A 70 6.10 -8.07 -11.24
C PHE A 70 7.57 -7.88 -10.84
N PHE A 71 8.49 -7.72 -11.79
CA PHE A 71 9.91 -7.52 -11.48
C PHE A 71 10.18 -6.19 -10.77
N ASN A 72 9.40 -5.14 -11.10
CA ASN A 72 9.48 -3.86 -10.41
C ASN A 72 9.07 -4.00 -8.92
N ILE A 73 7.93 -4.65 -8.65
CA ILE A 73 7.47 -4.94 -7.28
C ILE A 73 8.50 -5.81 -6.56
N LEU A 74 9.00 -6.87 -7.20
CA LEU A 74 10.02 -7.77 -6.63
C LEU A 74 11.29 -7.01 -6.25
N GLY A 75 11.79 -6.12 -7.12
CA GLY A 75 12.99 -5.32 -6.85
C GLY A 75 12.81 -4.41 -5.63
N VAL A 76 11.67 -3.73 -5.51
CA VAL A 76 11.34 -2.90 -4.34
C VAL A 76 11.23 -3.75 -3.08
N ALA A 77 10.48 -4.85 -3.14
CA ALA A 77 10.30 -5.79 -2.03
C ALA A 77 11.65 -6.32 -1.53
N PHE A 78 12.55 -6.66 -2.45
CA PHE A 78 13.87 -7.19 -2.14
C PHE A 78 14.76 -6.15 -1.44
N ILE A 79 14.78 -4.89 -1.91
CA ILE A 79 15.54 -3.82 -1.26
C ILE A 79 15.04 -3.57 0.18
N ILE A 80 13.72 -3.51 0.37
CA ILE A 80 13.11 -3.34 1.70
C ILE A 80 13.43 -4.54 2.59
N PHE A 81 13.33 -5.74 2.05
CA PHE A 81 13.68 -6.98 2.76
C PHE A 81 15.13 -6.93 3.25
N LEU A 82 16.10 -6.55 2.42
CA LEU A 82 17.50 -6.42 2.83
C LEU A 82 17.68 -5.35 3.93
N GLY A 83 16.98 -4.22 3.82
CA GLY A 83 17.00 -3.16 4.83
C GLY A 83 16.46 -3.65 6.18
N LEU A 84 15.32 -4.34 6.18
CA LEU A 84 14.70 -4.90 7.38
C LEU A 84 15.53 -6.04 7.97
N LEU A 85 16.13 -6.89 7.13
CA LEU A 85 17.05 -7.94 7.56
C LEU A 85 18.25 -7.35 8.29
N ALA A 86 18.85 -6.28 7.75
CA ALA A 86 19.95 -5.59 8.40
C ALA A 86 19.55 -5.07 9.79
N VAL A 87 18.36 -4.48 9.91
CA VAL A 87 17.83 -4.00 11.21
C VAL A 87 17.66 -5.16 12.18
N GLN A 88 17.12 -6.31 11.73
CA GLN A 88 16.93 -7.49 12.57
C GLN A 88 18.25 -7.99 13.17
N LEU A 89 19.36 -7.92 12.43
CA LEU A 89 20.68 -8.30 12.94
C LEU A 89 21.15 -7.45 14.13
N PHE A 90 20.67 -6.21 14.24
CA PHE A 90 20.98 -5.31 15.35
C PHE A 90 19.90 -5.30 16.44
N THR A 91 18.80 -6.03 16.26
CA THR A 91 17.74 -6.14 17.27
C THR A 91 18.06 -7.26 18.25
N SER A 92 17.93 -6.95 19.53
CA SER A 92 18.11 -7.82 20.69
C SER A 92 16.95 -7.60 21.66
N VAL A 93 16.86 -8.39 22.72
CA VAL A 93 15.81 -8.26 23.76
C VAL A 93 15.75 -6.84 24.34
N ASN A 94 16.88 -6.14 24.46
CA ASN A 94 16.95 -4.81 25.06
C ASN A 94 16.51 -3.66 24.11
N ASN A 95 16.45 -3.89 22.81
CA ASN A 95 16.15 -2.87 21.80
C ASN A 95 15.13 -3.34 20.75
N GLN A 96 14.19 -4.20 21.15
CA GLN A 96 13.11 -4.69 20.28
C GLN A 96 12.27 -3.57 19.65
N TRP A 97 12.19 -2.42 20.32
CA TRP A 97 11.50 -1.22 19.84
C TRP A 97 12.11 -0.62 18.56
N LEU A 98 13.37 -0.96 18.22
CA LEU A 98 14.04 -0.42 17.03
C LEU A 98 13.35 -0.89 15.74
N PHE A 99 12.93 -2.15 15.68
CA PHE A 99 12.32 -2.73 14.49
C PHE A 99 11.02 -2.01 14.05
N PRO A 100 9.99 -1.85 14.92
CA PRO A 100 8.77 -1.16 14.54
C PRO A 100 8.99 0.33 14.23
N ILE A 101 9.99 0.98 14.84
CA ILE A 101 10.34 2.37 14.48
C ILE A 101 10.88 2.42 13.03
N VAL A 102 11.76 1.50 12.65
CA VAL A 102 12.29 1.46 11.28
C VAL A 102 11.18 1.12 10.29
N GLN A 103 10.29 0.18 10.61
CA GLN A 103 9.13 -0.11 9.77
C GLN A 103 8.23 1.12 9.59
N LEU A 104 7.98 1.88 10.66
CA LEU A 104 7.21 3.12 10.59
C LEU A 104 7.90 4.17 9.70
N ILE A 105 9.22 4.33 9.81
CA ILE A 105 9.98 5.25 8.95
C ILE A 105 9.87 4.82 7.49
N ILE A 106 10.06 3.53 7.20
CA ILE A 106 9.91 2.97 5.85
C ILE A 106 8.49 3.24 5.33
N PHE A 107 7.47 2.99 6.15
CA PHE A 107 6.08 3.24 5.80
C PHE A 107 5.83 4.73 5.50
N LEU A 108 6.37 5.66 6.29
CA LEU A 108 6.18 7.10 6.11
C LEU A 108 6.92 7.65 4.89
N VAL A 109 8.12 7.14 4.59
CA VAL A 109 8.94 7.65 3.48
C VAL A 109 8.55 7.03 2.15
N PHE A 110 8.30 5.72 2.13
CA PHE A 110 8.07 4.98 0.89
C PHE A 110 6.61 4.65 0.65
N ASN A 111 5.68 5.24 1.42
CA ASN A 111 4.24 5.04 1.27
C ASN A 111 3.69 5.15 -0.16
N PRO A 112 4.19 6.08 -1.01
CA PRO A 112 3.71 6.22 -2.39
C PRO A 112 4.33 5.21 -3.36
N VAL A 113 5.20 4.30 -2.91
CA VAL A 113 5.93 3.40 -3.82
C VAL A 113 4.99 2.54 -4.65
N THR A 114 3.86 2.13 -4.07
CA THR A 114 2.79 1.43 -4.80
C THR A 114 2.35 2.23 -6.01
N GLU A 115 1.98 3.51 -5.80
CA GLU A 115 1.57 4.41 -6.86
C GLU A 115 2.68 4.66 -7.88
N VAL A 116 3.92 4.83 -7.43
CA VAL A 116 5.06 4.98 -8.34
C VAL A 116 5.20 3.78 -9.27
N ILE A 117 5.08 2.56 -8.75
CA ILE A 117 5.24 1.34 -9.54
C ILE A 117 4.11 1.22 -10.57
N TYR A 118 2.83 1.23 -10.17
CA TYR A 118 1.76 0.94 -11.13
C TYR A 118 1.43 2.13 -12.06
N ILE A 119 1.90 3.34 -11.76
CA ILE A 119 1.69 4.53 -12.60
C ILE A 119 2.86 4.75 -13.56
N HIS A 120 4.09 4.70 -13.05
CA HIS A 120 5.29 5.06 -13.83
C HIS A 120 6.12 3.85 -14.26
N ASN A 121 5.82 2.65 -13.75
CA ASN A 121 6.59 1.43 -14.01
C ASN A 121 8.08 1.57 -13.67
N PHE A 122 8.40 2.36 -12.65
CA PHE A 122 9.77 2.46 -12.14
C PHE A 122 10.16 1.20 -11.36
N ASP A 123 11.44 0.86 -11.44
CA ASP A 123 12.04 -0.32 -10.83
C ASP A 123 12.73 0.00 -9.50
N GLY A 124 12.76 -0.99 -8.60
CA GLY A 124 13.60 -1.04 -7.40
C GLY A 124 13.98 0.31 -6.78
N ALA A 125 15.24 0.71 -6.95
CA ALA A 125 15.79 1.93 -6.35
C ALA A 125 15.22 3.22 -6.96
N HIS A 126 14.91 3.23 -8.25
CA HIS A 126 14.27 4.38 -8.90
C HIS A 126 12.87 4.62 -8.33
N ALA A 127 12.09 3.56 -8.11
CA ALA A 127 10.78 3.67 -7.48
C ALA A 127 10.87 4.24 -6.05
N LEU A 128 11.83 3.74 -5.24
CA LEU A 128 12.04 4.20 -3.87
C LEU A 128 12.50 5.67 -3.81
N SER A 129 13.46 6.05 -4.67
CA SER A 129 13.96 7.43 -4.72
C SER A 129 12.89 8.43 -5.16
N HIS A 130 12.07 8.07 -6.15
CA HIS A 130 10.92 8.89 -6.57
C HIS A 130 9.88 9.01 -5.45
N ALA A 131 9.55 7.91 -4.78
CA ALA A 131 8.61 7.91 -3.65
C ALA A 131 9.08 8.83 -2.51
N ALA A 132 10.37 8.79 -2.15
CA ALA A 132 10.95 9.68 -1.15
C ALA A 132 10.91 11.16 -1.59
N GLY A 133 11.21 11.45 -2.86
CA GLY A 133 11.09 12.79 -3.44
C GLY A 133 9.65 13.31 -3.39
N PHE A 134 8.68 12.47 -3.72
CA PHE A 134 7.26 12.82 -3.64
C PHE A 134 6.82 13.18 -2.22
N ILE A 135 7.18 12.36 -1.22
CA ILE A 135 6.84 12.64 0.19
C ILE A 135 7.46 13.96 0.65
N LYS A 136 8.72 14.23 0.29
CA LYS A 136 9.38 15.49 0.65
C LYS A 136 8.59 16.72 0.22
N GLU A 137 7.92 16.66 -0.93
CA GLU A 137 7.16 17.79 -1.48
C GLU A 137 5.68 17.81 -1.08
N ASN A 138 5.08 16.65 -0.82
CA ASN A 138 3.61 16.49 -0.73
C ASN A 138 3.13 15.70 0.50
N TRP A 139 3.95 15.54 1.55
CA TRP A 139 3.60 14.71 2.72
C TRP A 139 2.26 15.10 3.37
N VAL A 140 1.93 16.39 3.47
CA VAL A 140 0.70 16.85 4.13
C VAL A 140 -0.52 16.38 3.34
N GLU A 141 -0.59 16.73 2.05
CA GLU A 141 -1.70 16.35 1.18
C GLU A 141 -1.80 14.83 1.02
N TRP A 142 -0.66 14.13 1.05
CA TRP A 142 -0.60 12.68 0.90
C TRP A 142 -1.14 11.92 2.11
N PHE A 143 -0.74 12.30 3.32
CA PHE A 143 -1.13 11.58 4.54
C PHE A 143 -2.48 12.02 5.10
N PHE A 144 -2.98 13.20 4.73
CA PHE A 144 -4.26 13.71 5.23
C PHE A 144 -5.45 12.75 5.08
N PRO A 145 -5.68 12.11 3.91
CA PRO A 145 -6.76 11.13 3.74
C PRO A 145 -6.60 9.91 4.65
N LEU A 146 -5.36 9.42 4.82
CA LEU A 146 -5.07 8.30 5.73
C LEU A 146 -5.35 8.68 7.18
N ILE A 147 -4.91 9.87 7.61
CA ILE A 147 -5.13 10.37 8.97
C ILE A 147 -6.63 10.45 9.28
N ILE A 148 -7.46 10.95 8.36
CA ILE A 148 -8.92 10.98 8.53
C ILE A 148 -9.49 9.58 8.78
N LEU A 149 -9.08 8.60 7.98
CA LEU A 149 -9.54 7.22 8.14
C LEU A 149 -9.03 6.56 9.44
N MET A 150 -7.93 7.07 10.00
CA MET A 150 -7.36 6.60 11.26
C MET A 150 -7.97 7.27 12.50
N VAL A 151 -8.72 8.37 12.36
CA VAL A 151 -9.31 9.13 13.50
C VAL A 151 -10.04 8.22 14.51
N PRO A 152 -10.90 7.27 14.10
CA PRO A 152 -11.61 6.42 15.06
C PRO A 152 -10.66 5.62 15.96
N VAL A 153 -9.57 5.08 15.40
CA VAL A 153 -8.59 4.31 16.18
C VAL A 153 -7.72 5.23 17.01
N ILE A 154 -7.33 6.40 16.50
CA ILE A 154 -6.56 7.40 17.24
C ILE A 154 -7.33 7.85 18.48
N TYR A 155 -8.64 8.08 18.34
CA TYR A 155 -9.51 8.49 19.44
C TYR A 155 -9.63 7.41 20.53
N LEU A 156 -9.72 6.14 20.14
CA LEU A 156 -9.80 5.02 21.09
C LEU A 156 -8.45 4.71 21.75
N ASN A 157 -7.38 4.62 20.94
CA ASN A 157 -6.03 4.33 21.40
C ASN A 157 -5.00 4.77 20.34
N ALA A 158 -4.37 5.93 20.57
CA ALA A 158 -3.31 6.45 19.70
C ALA A 158 -2.13 5.49 19.53
N GLY A 159 -1.78 4.71 20.56
CA GLY A 159 -0.73 3.70 20.49
C GLY A 159 -1.07 2.60 19.48
N SER A 160 -2.30 2.08 19.51
CA SER A 160 -2.78 1.10 18.52
C SER A 160 -2.71 1.63 17.09
N ALA A 161 -3.02 2.91 16.87
CA ALA A 161 -2.89 3.52 15.55
C ALA A 161 -1.44 3.49 15.04
N VAL A 162 -0.46 3.82 15.89
CA VAL A 162 0.98 3.76 15.53
C VAL A 162 1.41 2.34 15.20
N PHE A 163 0.98 1.34 15.99
CA PHE A 163 1.28 -0.06 15.70
C PHE A 163 0.67 -0.54 14.39
N ILE A 164 -0.56 -0.14 14.07
CA ILE A 164 -1.19 -0.46 12.78
C ILE A 164 -0.34 0.09 11.64
N LEU A 165 0.09 1.35 11.71
CA LEU A 165 0.91 1.96 10.65
C LEU A 165 2.28 1.31 10.53
N ALA A 166 2.93 1.00 11.66
CA ALA A 166 4.24 0.35 11.67
C ALA A 166 4.18 -1.07 11.07
N ASP A 167 3.11 -1.83 11.35
CA ASP A 167 2.91 -3.18 10.82
C ASP A 167 2.15 -3.20 9.47
N THR A 168 1.89 -2.03 8.88
CA THR A 168 1.23 -1.96 7.58
C THR A 168 2.20 -2.37 6.48
N GLU A 169 1.71 -3.25 5.60
CA GLU A 169 2.47 -3.64 4.42
C GLU A 169 2.63 -2.47 3.45
N LEU A 170 3.89 -2.18 3.07
CA LEU A 170 4.19 -1.05 2.21
C LEU A 170 3.61 -1.19 0.79
N LEU A 171 3.61 -2.40 0.23
CA LEU A 171 3.17 -2.65 -1.14
C LEU A 171 1.65 -2.79 -1.27
N LEU A 172 0.92 -2.80 -0.15
CA LEU A 172 -0.53 -2.77 -0.12
C LEU A 172 -1.05 -1.86 1.01
N PRO A 173 -0.84 -0.53 0.94
CA PRO A 173 -1.18 0.38 2.03
C PRO A 173 -2.66 0.37 2.44
N GLY A 174 -3.56 -0.02 1.52
CA GLY A 174 -4.98 -0.21 1.80
C GLY A 174 -5.27 -1.23 2.92
N ILE A 175 -4.35 -2.15 3.23
CA ILE A 175 -4.53 -3.12 4.31
C ILE A 175 -4.66 -2.46 5.69
N ALA A 176 -4.04 -1.28 5.88
CA ALA A 176 -4.19 -0.49 7.12
C ALA A 176 -5.66 -0.20 7.42
N ILE A 177 -6.44 0.10 6.39
CA ILE A 177 -7.87 0.42 6.52
C ILE A 177 -8.63 -0.84 6.92
N VAL A 178 -8.37 -1.98 6.27
CA VAL A 178 -9.00 -3.25 6.64
C VAL A 178 -8.73 -3.58 8.12
N ARG A 179 -7.50 -3.34 8.60
CA ARG A 179 -7.09 -3.55 10.00
C ARG A 179 -7.77 -2.60 10.98
N VAL A 180 -7.95 -1.34 10.62
CA VAL A 180 -8.74 -0.38 11.41
C VAL A 180 -10.15 -0.91 11.61
N TRP A 181 -10.81 -1.33 10.53
CA TRP A 181 -12.19 -1.81 10.58
C TRP A 181 -12.34 -3.18 11.25
N SER A 182 -11.32 -4.04 11.22
CA SER A 182 -11.35 -5.34 11.89
C SER A 182 -11.35 -5.22 13.42
N ILE A 183 -10.75 -4.16 13.99
CA ILE A 183 -10.81 -3.87 15.43
C ILE A 183 -12.27 -3.64 15.85
N PHE A 184 -13.04 -2.89 15.06
CA PHE A 184 -14.47 -2.70 15.29
C PHE A 184 -15.28 -3.98 15.01
N GLY A 185 -14.83 -4.81 14.07
CA GLY A 185 -15.43 -6.12 13.78
C GLY A 185 -15.33 -7.13 14.92
N GLN A 186 -14.36 -7.01 15.84
CA GLN A 186 -14.33 -7.83 17.06
C GLN A 186 -15.52 -7.52 17.99
N VAL A 187 -16.06 -6.30 17.92
CA VAL A 187 -17.19 -5.85 18.74
C VAL A 187 -18.53 -6.10 18.03
N ALA A 188 -18.59 -5.93 16.72
CA ALA A 188 -19.84 -5.93 15.95
C ALA A 188 -19.92 -6.99 14.83
N GLY A 189 -18.99 -7.94 14.80
CA GLY A 189 -19.00 -9.15 13.98
C GLY A 189 -18.17 -9.10 12.69
N PRO A 190 -17.87 -10.27 12.08
CA PRO A 190 -16.97 -10.39 10.93
C PRO A 190 -17.47 -9.67 9.66
N LEU A 191 -18.77 -9.37 9.56
CA LEU A 191 -19.37 -8.62 8.46
C LEU A 191 -18.82 -7.19 8.34
N LEU A 192 -18.38 -6.56 9.44
CA LEU A 192 -17.74 -5.24 9.41
C LEU A 192 -16.37 -5.26 8.73
N SER A 193 -15.68 -6.39 8.71
CA SER A 193 -14.39 -6.49 8.00
C SER A 193 -14.56 -6.36 6.47
N LEU A 194 -15.72 -6.76 5.93
CA LEU A 194 -16.07 -6.57 4.51
C LEU A 194 -16.23 -5.08 4.17
N ILE A 195 -16.77 -4.27 5.09
CA ILE A 195 -16.83 -2.81 4.92
C ILE A 195 -15.41 -2.23 4.85
N GLY A 196 -14.49 -2.74 5.68
CA GLY A 196 -13.08 -2.39 5.61
C GLY A 196 -12.46 -2.64 4.24
N ILE A 197 -12.76 -3.78 3.60
CA ILE A 197 -12.30 -4.10 2.24
C ILE A 197 -12.86 -3.11 1.22
N LEU A 198 -14.15 -2.78 1.30
CA LEU A 198 -14.78 -1.80 0.40
C LEU A 198 -14.10 -0.42 0.50
N ILE A 199 -13.86 0.05 1.74
CA ILE A 199 -13.20 1.34 1.98
C ILE A 199 -11.74 1.29 1.55
N ALA A 200 -11.04 0.17 1.77
CA ALA A 200 -9.66 -0.01 1.33
C ALA A 200 -9.52 0.06 -0.20
N VAL A 201 -10.42 -0.61 -0.93
CA VAL A 201 -10.47 -0.53 -2.40
C VAL A 201 -10.74 0.89 -2.86
N TRP A 202 -11.74 1.56 -2.28
CA TRP A 202 -12.04 2.95 -2.61
C TRP A 202 -10.84 3.86 -2.33
N PHE A 203 -10.16 3.67 -1.19
CA PHE A 203 -8.99 4.44 -0.81
C PHE A 203 -7.83 4.25 -1.78
N MET A 204 -7.55 3.03 -2.24
CA MET A 204 -6.50 2.77 -3.22
C MET A 204 -6.77 3.51 -4.55
N ILE A 205 -8.02 3.50 -5.02
CA ILE A 205 -8.41 4.24 -6.24
C ILE A 205 -8.28 5.76 -6.04
N PHE A 206 -8.76 6.26 -4.91
CA PHE A 206 -8.65 7.67 -4.55
C PHE A 206 -7.19 8.11 -4.45
N ARG A 207 -6.35 7.31 -3.80
CA ARG A 207 -4.92 7.56 -3.61
C ARG A 207 -4.18 7.63 -4.93
N GLY A 208 -4.47 6.73 -5.87
CA GLY A 208 -3.89 6.81 -7.22
C GLY A 208 -4.25 8.08 -7.98
N SER A 209 -5.50 8.52 -7.84
CA SER A 209 -5.99 9.77 -8.43
C SER A 209 -5.32 10.99 -7.79
N LEU A 210 -5.12 10.95 -6.47
CA LEU A 210 -4.42 11.97 -5.71
C LEU A 210 -2.94 12.05 -6.09
N PHE A 211 -2.24 10.91 -6.14
CA PHE A 211 -0.84 10.82 -6.57
C PHE A 211 -0.66 11.49 -7.93
N GLY A 212 -1.49 11.10 -8.91
CA GLY A 212 -1.44 11.67 -10.26
C GLY A 212 -1.64 13.18 -10.37
N ARG A 213 -2.29 13.81 -9.38
CA ARG A 213 -2.49 15.27 -9.35
C ARG A 213 -1.36 16.00 -8.63
N LEU A 214 -0.74 15.35 -7.66
CA LEU A 214 0.33 15.92 -6.84
C LEU A 214 1.70 15.75 -7.51
N ASP A 215 1.90 14.62 -8.19
CA ASP A 215 3.15 14.28 -8.84
C ASP A 215 3.51 15.29 -9.94
N GLY A 216 4.76 15.76 -9.93
CA GLY A 216 5.23 16.84 -10.82
C GLY A 216 4.76 18.25 -10.46
N SER A 217 4.11 18.46 -9.30
CA SER A 217 3.76 19.80 -8.83
C SER A 217 4.12 20.06 -7.37
N THR A 218 4.70 21.24 -7.11
CA THR A 218 4.93 21.69 -5.74
C THR A 218 3.73 22.45 -5.20
N ARG A 219 3.58 22.48 -3.87
CA ARG A 219 2.55 23.29 -3.19
C ARG A 219 2.58 24.76 -3.63
N ARG A 220 3.77 25.33 -3.83
CA ARG A 220 3.96 26.72 -4.30
C ARG A 220 3.42 26.92 -5.72
N GLN A 221 3.72 26.01 -6.64
CA GLN A 221 3.21 26.06 -8.02
C GLN A 221 1.68 25.94 -8.08
N ARG A 222 1.06 25.14 -7.20
CA ARG A 222 -0.40 25.02 -7.12
C ARG A 222 -1.06 26.32 -6.63
N ILE A 223 -0.51 26.94 -5.59
CA ILE A 223 -1.01 28.23 -5.08
C ILE A 223 -0.87 29.32 -6.15
N TYR A 224 0.24 29.35 -6.89
CA TYR A 224 0.44 30.33 -7.96
C TYR A 224 -0.58 30.17 -9.09
N ARG A 225 -0.80 28.93 -9.56
CA ARG A 225 -1.82 28.63 -10.58
C ARG A 225 -3.24 29.04 -10.14
N TRP A 226 -3.58 28.78 -8.87
CA TRP A 226 -4.88 29.17 -8.32
C TRP A 226 -5.07 30.69 -8.23
N LYS A 227 -4.01 31.45 -7.90
CA LYS A 227 -4.07 32.92 -7.92
C LYS A 227 -4.29 33.44 -9.33
N GLN A 228 -3.55 32.94 -10.31
CA GLN A 228 -3.71 33.35 -11.70
C GLN A 228 -5.09 33.06 -12.28
N SER A 229 -5.71 31.91 -11.92
CA SER A 229 -7.06 31.58 -12.42
C SER A 229 -8.18 32.43 -11.80
N ASN A 230 -7.95 33.05 -10.65
CA ASN A 230 -8.95 33.89 -9.97
C ASN A 230 -8.78 35.39 -10.27
N GLU A 231 -7.70 35.77 -10.95
CA GLU A 231 -7.45 37.14 -11.41
C GLU A 231 -7.93 37.36 -12.86
N GLN A 232 -8.42 36.32 -13.55
CA GLN A 232 -9.07 36.36 -14.87
C GLN A 232 -10.59 36.28 -14.75
#